data_AF-A0A1F6LMT1-F1
#
_entry.id   AF-A0A1F6LMT1-F1
#
_cell.length_a   1.000
_cell.length_b   1.000
_cell.length_c   1.000
_cell.angle_alpha   90.00
_cell.angle_beta   90.00
_cell.angle_gamma   90.00
#
_symmetry.space_group_name_H-M   'P 1'
#
loop_
_entity.id
_entity.type
_entity.pdbx_description
1 polymer ?
#
loop_
_entity_poly.entity_id
_entity_poly.type
_entity_poly.pdbx_seq_one_letter_code
_entity_poly.pdbx_strand_id
1 'polypeptide(L)'
;MALPISSSYRIFWTGKYLERAEVLARLLDQKLLHTFDMSPAQKLVAWEELLKAFGVHTEYVRRHTEVSTAEVLQFFVLEEQSPTSILNSMHMARENISGSMPDDIFVVVNKLYLKLRDKSAAEALAKKPHEFLSEVIQTCMQVVGIVNRLWG
;
A
#
# COMPACT_ATOMS: atom_id res chain seq x y z
N MET A 1 10.96 -17.82 -25.55
CA MET A 1 9.89 -18.59 -24.89
C MET A 1 10.05 -18.39 -23.39
N ALA A 2 9.29 -17.50 -22.78
CA ALA A 2 9.34 -17.31 -21.34
C ALA A 2 8.71 -18.55 -20.67
N LEU A 3 9.42 -19.16 -19.72
CA LEU A 3 8.86 -20.29 -18.97
C LEU A 3 7.58 -19.82 -18.28
N PRO A 4 6.48 -20.60 -18.33
CA PRO A 4 5.28 -20.27 -17.58
C PRO A 4 5.67 -20.20 -16.11
N ILE A 5 5.51 -19.02 -15.51
CA ILE A 5 5.70 -18.82 -14.08
C ILE A 5 4.84 -19.88 -13.36
N SER A 6 5.41 -20.62 -12.42
CA SER A 6 4.65 -21.64 -11.69
C SER A 6 3.57 -20.98 -10.81
N SER A 7 2.44 -21.65 -10.60
CA SER A 7 1.37 -21.16 -9.71
C SER A 7 1.90 -20.87 -8.30
N SER A 8 2.83 -21.70 -7.79
CA SER A 8 3.49 -21.50 -6.51
C SER A 8 4.30 -20.20 -6.44
N TYR A 9 4.99 -19.82 -7.53
CA TYR A 9 5.73 -18.55 -7.60
C TYR A 9 4.78 -17.35 -7.55
N ARG A 10 3.66 -17.39 -8.29
CA ARG A 10 2.65 -16.33 -8.25
C ARG A 10 2.03 -16.18 -6.86
N ILE A 11 1.76 -17.28 -6.16
CA ILE A 11 1.25 -17.28 -4.78
C ILE A 11 2.28 -16.66 -3.83
N PHE A 12 3.56 -17.04 -3.93
CA PHE A 12 4.62 -16.47 -3.11
C PHE A 12 4.71 -14.94 -3.26
N TRP A 13 4.73 -14.44 -4.50
CA TRP A 13 4.80 -13.00 -4.74
C TRP A 13 3.54 -12.26 -4.33
N THR A 14 2.37 -12.86 -4.53
CA THR A 14 1.11 -12.33 -4.00
C THR A 14 1.21 -12.09 -2.50
N GLY A 15 1.66 -13.09 -1.74
CA GLY A 15 1.88 -12.96 -0.30
C GLY A 15 2.84 -11.82 0.04
N LYS A 16 3.95 -11.69 -0.70
CA LYS A 16 4.91 -10.59 -0.52
C LYS A 16 4.33 -9.22 -0.78
N TYR A 17 3.52 -9.06 -1.81
CA TYR A 17 2.89 -7.77 -2.11
C TYR A 17 1.82 -7.40 -1.09
N LEU A 18 1.05 -8.36 -0.60
CA LEU A 18 0.07 -8.14 0.48
C LEU A 18 0.73 -7.79 1.81
N GLU A 19 1.78 -8.52 2.20
CA GLU A 19 2.61 -8.21 3.38
C GLU A 19 3.13 -6.79 3.31
N ARG A 20 3.64 -6.38 2.14
CA ARG A 20 4.20 -5.05 1.97
C ARG A 20 3.15 -3.93 2.06
N ALA A 21 1.98 -4.13 1.45
CA ALA A 21 0.87 -3.19 1.52
C ALA A 21 0.41 -3.00 2.98
N GLU A 22 0.27 -4.09 3.72
CA GLU A 22 -0.15 -4.08 5.13
C GLU A 22 0.88 -3.39 6.03
N VAL A 23 2.16 -3.79 5.94
CA VAL A 23 3.23 -3.24 6.77
C VAL A 23 3.42 -1.75 6.50
N LEU A 24 3.37 -1.32 5.24
CA LEU A 24 3.48 0.08 4.90
C LEU A 24 2.28 0.88 5.42
N ALA A 25 1.05 0.35 5.27
CA ALA A 25 -0.14 1.01 5.81
C ALA A 25 -0.04 1.22 7.33
N ARG A 26 0.40 0.18 8.05
CA ARG A 26 0.59 0.23 9.51
C ARG A 26 1.68 1.22 9.92
N LEU A 27 2.79 1.28 9.20
CA LEU A 27 3.86 2.23 9.45
C LEU A 27 3.39 3.68 9.25
N LEU A 28 2.65 3.95 8.17
CA LEU A 28 2.09 5.28 7.90
C LEU A 28 1.10 5.70 8.98
N ASP A 29 0.24 4.77 9.42
CA ASP A 29 -0.75 5.01 10.47
C ASP A 29 -0.08 5.37 11.80
N GLN A 30 0.98 4.62 12.17
CA GLN A 30 1.80 4.93 13.34
C GLN A 30 2.53 6.28 13.19
N LYS A 31 3.06 6.59 12.00
CA LYS A 31 3.76 7.86 11.75
C LYS A 31 2.82 9.06 11.86
N LEU A 32 1.57 8.90 11.44
CA LEU A 32 0.53 9.93 11.62
C LEU A 32 0.29 10.22 13.10
N LEU A 33 0.12 9.18 13.92
CA LEU A 33 -0.02 9.34 15.37
C LEU A 33 1.20 10.01 16.00
N HIS A 34 2.40 9.56 15.62
CA HIS A 34 3.65 10.11 16.15
C HIS A 34 3.85 11.58 15.79
N THR A 35 3.42 11.99 14.60
CA THR A 35 3.62 13.36 14.11
C THR A 35 2.48 14.29 14.51
N PHE A 36 1.37 13.81 15.09
CA PHE A 36 0.15 14.59 15.35
C PHE A 36 0.42 15.92 16.08
N ASP A 37 1.12 15.87 17.21
CA ASP A 37 1.42 17.02 18.09
C ASP A 37 2.71 17.78 17.71
N MET A 38 3.37 17.41 16.61
CA MET A 38 4.58 18.08 16.15
C MET A 38 4.27 19.42 15.48
N SER A 39 5.18 20.38 15.64
CA SER A 39 5.17 21.63 14.87
C SER A 39 5.32 21.37 13.36
N PRO A 40 4.90 22.29 12.48
CA PRO A 40 5.04 22.10 11.03
C PRO A 40 6.47 21.79 10.57
N ALA A 41 7.48 22.46 11.15
CA ALA A 41 8.88 22.22 10.83
C ALA A 41 9.35 20.81 11.25
N GLN A 42 8.90 20.33 12.42
CA GLN A 42 9.19 18.97 12.88
C GLN A 42 8.50 17.90 12.03
N LYS A 43 7.25 18.15 11.61
CA LYS A 43 6.52 17.28 10.66
C LYS A 43 7.28 17.14 9.35
N LEU A 44 7.71 18.26 8.76
CA LEU A 44 8.48 18.27 7.52
C LEU A 44 9.73 17.38 7.63
N VAL A 45 10.55 17.59 8.66
CA VAL A 45 11.75 16.76 8.91
C VAL A 45 11.38 15.29 9.09
N ALA A 46 10.36 14.98 9.90
CA ALA A 46 9.94 13.60 10.18
C ALA A 46 9.45 12.86 8.91
N TRP A 47 8.78 13.54 7.99
CA TRP A 47 8.33 12.96 6.72
C TRP A 47 9.46 12.85 5.70
N GLU A 48 10.38 13.82 5.63
CA GLU A 48 11.61 13.69 4.83
C GLU A 48 12.47 12.51 5.27
N GLU A 49 12.62 12.30 6.58
CA GLU A 49 13.35 11.17 7.14
C GLU A 49 12.72 9.84 6.72
N LEU A 50 11.39 9.75 6.69
CA LEU A 50 10.69 8.56 6.20
C LEU A 50 11.00 8.31 4.71
N LEU A 51 10.93 9.34 3.87
CA LEU A 51 11.27 9.24 2.45
C LEU A 51 12.73 8.80 2.24
N LYS A 52 13.66 9.32 3.06
CA LYS A 52 15.09 8.95 3.03
C LYS A 52 15.29 7.51 3.49
N ALA A 53 14.61 7.07 4.55
CA ALA A 53 14.69 5.70 5.06
C ALA A 53 14.21 4.65 4.04
N PHE A 54 13.21 4.99 3.23
CA PHE A 54 12.74 4.12 2.13
C PHE A 54 13.58 4.25 0.84
N GLY A 55 14.59 5.13 0.81
CA GLY A 55 15.41 5.36 -0.38
C GLY A 55 14.67 6.06 -1.54
N VAL A 56 13.50 6.63 -1.27
CA VAL A 56 12.59 7.22 -2.29
C VAL A 56 12.61 8.74 -2.30
N HIS A 57 13.37 9.38 -1.42
CA HIS A 57 13.46 10.84 -1.33
C HIS A 57 13.80 11.51 -2.67
N THR A 58 14.80 10.99 -3.41
CA THR A 58 15.19 11.54 -4.72
C THR A 58 14.08 11.41 -5.77
N GLU A 59 13.34 10.31 -5.75
CA GLU A 59 12.20 10.09 -6.65
C GLU A 59 11.04 11.03 -6.30
N TYR A 60 10.79 11.22 -5.01
CA TYR A 60 9.76 12.11 -4.48
C TYR A 60 10.01 13.57 -4.92
N VAL A 61 11.19 14.12 -4.63
CA VAL A 61 11.50 15.55 -4.93
C VAL A 61 11.58 15.85 -6.43
N ARG A 62 11.70 14.84 -7.29
CA ARG A 62 11.60 15.02 -8.74
C ARG A 62 10.18 15.23 -9.23
N ARG A 63 9.18 14.80 -8.46
CA ARG A 63 7.76 14.74 -8.85
C ARG A 63 6.87 15.65 -8.02
N HIS A 64 7.28 15.94 -6.78
CA HIS A 64 6.56 16.77 -5.83
C HIS A 64 7.41 17.97 -5.42
N THR A 65 6.76 19.13 -5.28
CA THR A 65 7.41 20.39 -4.88
C THR A 65 7.41 20.63 -3.38
N GLU A 66 6.56 19.92 -2.63
CA GLU A 66 6.36 20.14 -1.19
C GLU A 66 6.42 18.82 -0.42
N VAL A 67 6.91 18.88 0.81
CA VAL A 67 6.84 17.77 1.77
C VAL A 67 5.76 18.10 2.80
N SER A 68 4.59 17.51 2.63
CA SER A 68 3.49 17.61 3.58
C SER A 68 2.97 16.23 3.94
N THR A 69 2.26 16.11 5.06
CA THR A 69 1.63 14.85 5.46
C THR A 69 0.73 14.28 4.37
N ALA A 70 -0.09 15.14 3.73
CA ALA A 70 -1.00 14.71 2.68
C ALA A 70 -0.26 14.21 1.44
N GLU A 71 0.74 14.96 0.95
CA GLU A 71 1.51 14.58 -0.23
C GLU A 71 2.31 13.30 -0.02
N VAL A 72 2.95 13.14 1.16
CA VAL A 72 3.73 11.95 1.46
C VAL A 72 2.84 10.72 1.65
N LEU A 73 1.66 10.87 2.26
CA LEU A 73 0.65 9.80 2.29
C LEU A 73 0.21 9.42 0.88
N GLN A 74 -0.12 10.39 0.03
CA GLN A 74 -0.54 10.12 -1.34
C GLN A 74 0.56 9.40 -2.13
N PHE A 75 1.82 9.80 -1.95
CA PHE A 75 2.98 9.15 -2.54
C PHE A 75 3.09 7.67 -2.13
N PHE A 76 3.05 7.37 -0.83
CA PHE A 76 3.19 5.98 -0.38
C PHE A 76 1.93 5.13 -0.60
N VAL A 77 0.75 5.73 -0.74
CA VAL A 77 -0.51 4.98 -0.82
C VAL A 77 -1.00 4.84 -2.27
N LEU A 78 -1.00 5.92 -3.05
CA LEU A 78 -1.76 6.04 -4.30
C LEU A 78 -0.89 6.28 -5.54
N GLU A 79 0.42 6.42 -5.39
CA GLU A 79 1.30 6.73 -6.52
C GLU A 79 1.58 5.48 -7.38
N GLU A 80 0.93 5.40 -8.54
CA GLU A 80 1.02 4.24 -9.44
C GLU A 80 2.43 4.01 -9.99
N GLN A 81 3.18 5.09 -10.24
CA GLN A 81 4.54 4.99 -10.77
C GLN A 81 5.56 4.62 -9.69
N SER A 82 5.20 4.71 -8.41
CA SER A 82 6.09 4.36 -7.33
C SER A 82 6.07 2.85 -7.09
N PRO A 83 7.20 2.15 -7.29
CA PRO A 83 7.27 0.74 -6.96
C PRO A 83 7.15 0.50 -5.46
N THR A 84 7.18 1.55 -4.62
CA THR A 84 7.01 1.48 -3.16
C THR A 84 5.58 1.70 -2.67
N SER A 85 4.64 2.09 -3.55
CA SER A 85 3.29 2.39 -3.13
C SER A 85 2.44 1.16 -2.78
N ILE A 86 1.42 1.38 -1.94
CA ILE A 86 0.37 0.40 -1.65
C ILE A 86 -0.40 0.06 -2.92
N LEU A 87 -0.80 1.06 -3.71
CA LEU A 87 -1.48 0.85 -5.00
C LEU A 87 -0.70 -0.08 -5.93
N ASN A 88 0.60 0.16 -6.12
CA ASN A 88 1.42 -0.69 -6.96
C ASN A 88 1.55 -2.12 -6.38
N SER A 89 1.70 -2.25 -5.06
CA SER A 89 1.72 -3.57 -4.41
C SER A 89 0.41 -4.33 -4.66
N MET A 90 -0.73 -3.66 -4.51
CA MET A 90 -2.05 -4.26 -4.75
C MET A 90 -2.29 -4.59 -6.23
N HIS A 91 -1.79 -3.77 -7.14
CA HIS A 91 -1.80 -4.07 -8.57
C HIS A 91 -1.04 -5.37 -8.86
N MET A 92 0.21 -5.49 -8.38
CA MET A 92 1.02 -6.68 -8.60
C MET A 92 0.43 -7.94 -7.94
N ALA A 93 -0.17 -7.81 -6.75
CA ALA A 93 -0.90 -8.91 -6.11
C ALA A 93 -2.08 -9.39 -6.97
N ARG A 94 -2.89 -8.46 -7.49
CA ARG A 94 -4.03 -8.75 -8.36
C ARG A 94 -3.62 -9.49 -9.63
N GLU A 95 -2.58 -9.01 -10.30
CA GLU A 95 -2.09 -9.65 -11.54
C GLU A 95 -1.58 -11.07 -11.29
N ASN A 96 -0.94 -11.32 -10.14
CA ASN A 96 -0.45 -12.65 -9.79
C ASN A 96 -1.56 -13.63 -9.38
N ILE A 97 -2.64 -13.14 -8.77
CA ILE A 97 -3.78 -13.98 -8.36
C ILE A 97 -4.64 -14.41 -9.54
N SER A 98 -4.77 -13.56 -10.56
CA SER A 98 -5.65 -13.78 -11.71
C SER A 98 -5.41 -15.15 -12.36
N GLY A 99 -6.43 -16.01 -12.34
CA GLY A 99 -6.39 -17.37 -12.90
C GLY A 99 -5.53 -18.38 -12.13
N SER A 100 -5.05 -18.06 -10.92
CA SER A 100 -4.13 -18.92 -10.15
C SER A 100 -4.54 -19.19 -8.70
N MET A 101 -5.60 -18.54 -8.20
CA MET A 101 -6.07 -18.67 -6.82
C MET A 101 -7.60 -18.64 -6.77
N PRO A 102 -8.22 -19.07 -5.64
CA PRO A 102 -9.66 -19.06 -5.45
C PRO A 102 -10.28 -17.67 -5.66
N ASP A 103 -11.49 -17.65 -6.22
CA ASP A 103 -12.23 -16.43 -6.54
C ASP A 103 -12.42 -15.53 -5.32
N ASP A 104 -12.65 -16.12 -4.13
CA ASP A 104 -12.82 -15.37 -2.89
C ASP A 104 -11.62 -14.46 -2.57
N ILE A 105 -10.39 -14.93 -2.83
CA ILE A 105 -9.20 -14.12 -2.58
C ILE A 105 -9.03 -13.06 -3.67
N PHE A 106 -9.28 -13.42 -4.93
CA PHE A 106 -9.24 -12.48 -6.03
C PHE A 106 -10.21 -11.31 -5.82
N VAL A 107 -11.44 -11.59 -5.39
CA VAL A 107 -12.47 -10.58 -5.13
C VAL A 107 -12.01 -9.58 -4.07
N VAL A 108 -11.44 -10.06 -2.96
CA VAL A 108 -10.96 -9.19 -1.86
C VAL A 108 -9.81 -8.30 -2.34
N VAL A 109 -8.80 -8.87 -3.01
CA VAL A 109 -7.66 -8.12 -3.53
C VAL A 109 -8.07 -7.12 -4.61
N ASN A 110 -8.93 -7.54 -5.55
CA ASN A 110 -9.42 -6.68 -6.61
C ASN A 110 -10.27 -5.52 -6.06
N LYS A 111 -11.09 -5.76 -5.04
CA LYS A 111 -11.89 -4.70 -4.39
C LYS A 111 -11.00 -3.62 -3.79
N LEU A 112 -9.95 -3.99 -3.06
CA LEU A 112 -9.01 -3.02 -2.50
C LEU A 112 -8.22 -2.28 -3.59
N TYR A 113 -7.76 -2.98 -4.62
CA TYR A 113 -7.10 -2.34 -5.77
C TYR A 113 -8.01 -1.29 -6.43
N LEU A 114 -9.27 -1.62 -6.70
CA LEU A 114 -10.23 -0.68 -7.30
C LEU A 114 -10.49 0.52 -6.39
N LYS A 115 -10.59 0.32 -5.07
CA LYS A 115 -10.71 1.42 -4.11
C LYS A 115 -9.51 2.36 -4.16
N LEU A 116 -8.29 1.82 -4.17
CA LEU A 116 -7.06 2.62 -4.23
C LEU A 116 -6.92 3.38 -5.55
N ARG A 117 -7.44 2.83 -6.64
CA ARG A 117 -7.41 3.47 -7.97
C ARG A 117 -8.54 4.46 -8.20
N ASP A 118 -9.55 4.48 -7.33
CA ASP A 118 -10.70 5.36 -7.49
C ASP A 118 -10.30 6.83 -7.38
N LYS A 119 -10.96 7.70 -8.15
CA LYS A 119 -10.67 9.14 -8.16
C LYS A 119 -10.89 9.81 -6.80
N SER A 120 -11.79 9.24 -5.98
CA SER A 120 -12.08 9.72 -4.62
C SER A 120 -11.05 9.26 -3.59
N ALA A 121 -10.11 8.35 -3.92
CA ALA A 121 -9.18 7.77 -2.97
C ALA A 121 -8.28 8.82 -2.32
N ALA A 122 -7.77 9.78 -3.11
CA ALA A 122 -6.93 10.86 -2.59
C ALA A 122 -7.69 11.74 -1.61
N GLU A 123 -8.94 12.09 -1.92
CA GLU A 123 -9.80 12.88 -1.04
C GLU A 123 -10.13 12.12 0.25
N ALA A 124 -10.47 10.83 0.14
CA ALA A 124 -10.78 9.98 1.29
C ALA A 124 -9.57 9.83 2.22
N LEU A 125 -8.38 9.60 1.65
CA LEU A 125 -7.12 9.51 2.38
C LEU A 125 -6.78 10.82 3.09
N ALA A 126 -6.95 11.96 2.42
CA ALA A 126 -6.68 13.27 3.03
C ALA A 126 -7.66 13.60 4.17
N LYS A 127 -8.94 13.26 4.03
CA LYS A 127 -9.98 13.56 5.03
C LYS A 127 -9.90 12.67 6.26
N LYS A 128 -9.66 11.36 6.06
CA LYS A 128 -9.74 10.34 7.12
C LYS A 128 -8.60 9.32 6.97
N PRO A 129 -7.34 9.75 7.15
CA PRO A 129 -6.18 8.92 6.84
C PRO A 129 -6.10 7.65 7.71
N HIS A 130 -6.39 7.75 9.01
CA HIS A 130 -6.42 6.60 9.93
C HIS A 130 -7.46 5.55 9.53
N GLU A 131 -8.68 5.99 9.16
CA GLU A 131 -9.73 5.08 8.70
C GLU A 131 -9.34 4.40 7.38
N PHE A 132 -8.77 5.18 6.45
CA PHE A 132 -8.32 4.66 5.15
C PHE A 132 -7.23 3.60 5.30
N LEU A 133 -6.19 3.89 6.09
CA LEU A 133 -5.07 2.96 6.33
C LEU A 133 -5.53 1.73 7.12
N SER A 134 -6.42 1.91 8.11
CA SER A 134 -7.04 0.80 8.83
C SER A 134 -7.78 -0.15 7.90
N GLU A 135 -8.54 0.38 6.93
CA GLU A 135 -9.24 -0.45 5.94
C GLU A 135 -8.28 -1.23 5.05
N VAL A 136 -7.15 -0.65 4.63
CA VAL A 136 -6.08 -1.36 3.90
C VAL A 136 -5.55 -2.53 4.74
N ILE A 137 -5.21 -2.27 6.00
CA ILE A 137 -4.67 -3.27 6.93
C ILE A 137 -5.68 -4.42 7.12
N GLN A 138 -6.93 -4.09 7.43
CA GLN A 138 -7.98 -5.10 7.65
C GLN A 138 -8.23 -5.94 6.39
N THR A 139 -8.22 -5.33 5.21
CA THR A 139 -8.43 -6.06 3.96
C THR A 139 -7.26 -7.02 3.65
N CYS A 140 -6.01 -6.60 3.91
CA CYS A 140 -4.86 -7.49 3.77
C CYS A 140 -4.94 -8.67 4.76
N MET A 141 -5.34 -8.41 6.00
CA MET A 141 -5.54 -9.45 7.02
C MET A 141 -6.69 -10.41 6.68
N GLN A 142 -7.76 -9.94 6.04
CA GLN A 142 -8.86 -10.80 5.57
C GLN A 142 -8.36 -11.86 4.58
N VAL A 143 -7.45 -11.49 3.67
CA VAL A 143 -6.84 -12.44 2.74
C VAL A 143 -6.07 -13.53 3.50
N VAL A 144 -5.28 -13.16 4.52
CA VAL A 144 -4.56 -14.12 5.37
C VAL A 144 -5.54 -15.07 6.08
N GLY A 145 -6.65 -14.54 6.58
CA GLY A 145 -7.71 -15.35 7.21
C GLY A 145 -8.36 -16.35 6.25
N ILE A 146 -8.59 -15.97 4.99
CA ILE A 146 -9.12 -16.87 3.96
C ILE A 146 -8.11 -17.97 3.66
N VAL A 147 -6.83 -17.63 3.49
CA VAL A 147 -5.76 -18.61 3.24
C VAL A 147 -5.66 -19.62 4.38
N ASN A 148 -5.65 -19.15 5.63
CA ASN A 148 -5.59 -20.03 6.80
C ASN A 148 -6.82 -20.94 6.91
N ARG A 149 -8.01 -20.50 6.49
CA ARG A 149 -9.20 -21.35 6.47
C ARG A 149 -9.14 -22.43 5.40
N LEU A 150 -8.63 -22.08 4.21
CA LEU A 150 -8.60 -23.01 3.09
C LEU A 150 -7.50 -24.06 3.26
N TRP A 151 -6.37 -23.71 3.88
CA TRP A 151 -5.15 -24.53 3.89
C TRP A 151 -4.68 -24.90 5.31
N GLY A 152 -5.47 -24.58 6.33
CA GLY A 152 -5.22 -24.91 7.75
C GLY A 152 -6.05 -26.07 8.26
#